data_AF-A0AAU8DTU3-F1
#
_entry.id   AF-A0AAU8DTU3-F1
#
_cell.length_a   1.000
_cell.length_b   1.000
_cell.length_c   1.000
_cell.angle_alpha   90.00
_cell.angle_beta   90.00
_cell.angle_gamma   90.00
#
_symmetry.space_group_name_H-M   'P 1'
#
loop_
_entity.id
_entity.type
_entity.pdbx_description
1 polymer ?
#
loop_
_entity_poly.entity_id
_entity_poly.type
_entity_poly.pdbx_seq_one_letter_code
_entity_poly.pdbx_strand_id
1 'polypeptide(L)'
;MRTALSEAAAAGAAGDVPIGAVITTADGTLLAVGRNEREHAHDPTAHAEIVALRAAAAVTGQWNLTGTSLYVTVEPCAMCAGALVQARVRTLVYGCREPKSGAAGSLWDLLTDPRIHHRVEVIGGVLADEAATLMREFFAARRR
;
A
#
# COMPACT_ATOMS: atom_id res chain seq x y z
N MET A 1 2.99 10.07 -2.77
CA MET A 1 1.71 10.06 -2.01
C MET A 1 0.52 10.63 -2.78
N ARG A 2 0.56 11.85 -3.35
CA ARG A 2 -0.60 12.42 -4.06
C ARG A 2 -1.15 11.52 -5.19
N THR A 3 -0.28 10.86 -5.97
CA THR A 3 -0.70 9.85 -6.96
C THR A 3 -1.44 8.68 -6.31
N ALA A 4 -0.96 8.16 -5.17
CA ALA A 4 -1.63 7.10 -4.43
C ALA A 4 -3.01 7.53 -3.90
N LEU A 5 -3.17 8.80 -3.49
CA LEU A 5 -4.49 9.35 -3.12
C LEU A 5 -5.45 9.42 -4.32
N SER A 6 -4.94 9.74 -5.51
CA SER A 6 -5.75 9.70 -6.75
C SER A 6 -6.24 8.27 -7.04
N GLU A 7 -5.37 7.27 -6.90
CA GLU A 7 -5.74 5.86 -7.06
C GLU A 7 -6.73 5.38 -6.00
N ALA A 8 -6.55 5.81 -4.75
CA ALA A 8 -7.48 5.54 -3.65
C ALA A 8 -8.88 6.11 -3.93
N ALA A 9 -8.95 7.36 -4.38
CA ALA A 9 -10.23 7.98 -4.76
C ALA A 9 -10.91 7.22 -5.91
N ALA A 10 -10.13 6.75 -6.89
CA ALA A 10 -10.65 5.97 -8.00
C ALA A 10 -11.19 4.60 -7.56
N ALA A 11 -10.52 3.89 -6.63
CA ALA A 11 -11.04 2.67 -6.03
C ALA A 11 -12.35 2.92 -5.27
N GLY A 12 -12.39 3.97 -4.45
CA GLY A 12 -13.59 4.40 -3.72
C GLY A 12 -14.78 4.65 -4.63
N ALA A 13 -14.56 5.38 -5.75
CA ALA A 13 -15.58 5.66 -6.76
C ALA A 13 -16.06 4.39 -7.48
N ALA A 14 -15.20 3.40 -7.66
CA ALA A 14 -15.54 2.10 -8.24
C ALA A 14 -16.23 1.14 -7.24
N GLY A 15 -16.39 1.54 -5.98
CA GLY A 15 -17.09 0.77 -4.97
C GLY A 15 -16.19 -0.09 -4.07
N ASP A 16 -14.87 -0.07 -4.28
CA ASP A 16 -13.88 -0.77 -3.47
C ASP A 16 -13.31 0.13 -2.36
N VAL A 17 -12.68 -0.44 -1.35
CA VAL A 17 -12.08 0.32 -0.24
C VAL A 17 -11.06 1.33 -0.80
N PRO A 18 -11.10 2.62 -0.43
CA PRO A 18 -10.31 3.68 -1.07
C PRO A 18 -8.85 3.64 -0.60
N ILE A 19 -8.11 2.66 -1.08
CA ILE A 19 -6.69 2.48 -0.83
C ILE A 19 -5.98 2.48 -2.18
N GLY A 20 -4.92 3.27 -2.26
CA GLY A 20 -4.08 3.39 -3.45
C GLY A 20 -2.62 3.26 -3.06
N ALA A 21 -1.83 2.73 -3.97
CA ALA A 21 -0.41 2.52 -3.81
C ALA A 21 0.35 2.88 -5.09
N VAL A 22 1.59 3.33 -4.95
CA VAL A 22 2.51 3.54 -6.06
C VAL A 22 3.90 3.06 -5.71
N ILE A 23 4.64 2.58 -6.70
CA ILE A 23 6.03 2.16 -6.57
C ILE A 23 6.90 3.06 -7.41
N THR A 24 7.99 3.54 -6.83
CA THR A 24 9.01 4.33 -7.52
C THR A 24 10.38 3.68 -7.46
N THR A 25 11.22 3.97 -8.43
CA THR A 25 12.67 3.76 -8.33
C THR A 25 13.30 4.65 -7.25
N ALA A 26 14.60 4.46 -6.99
CA ALA A 26 15.35 5.23 -5.99
C ALA A 26 15.49 6.73 -6.34
N ASP A 27 15.51 7.08 -7.63
CA ASP A 27 15.52 8.45 -8.16
C ASP A 27 14.11 9.08 -8.22
N GLY A 28 13.08 8.35 -7.80
CA GLY A 28 11.70 8.84 -7.73
C GLY A 28 10.89 8.67 -9.02
N THR A 29 11.44 8.00 -10.04
CA THR A 29 10.70 7.65 -11.26
C THR A 29 9.57 6.66 -10.92
N LEU A 30 8.35 6.98 -11.34
CA LEU A 30 7.18 6.12 -11.13
C LEU A 30 7.30 4.84 -11.97
N LEU A 31 7.24 3.68 -11.32
CA LEU A 31 7.26 2.36 -11.97
C LEU A 31 5.86 1.78 -12.17
N ALA A 32 5.04 1.85 -11.12
CA ALA A 32 3.73 1.23 -11.13
C ALA A 32 2.77 1.93 -10.17
N VAL A 33 1.49 1.77 -10.46
CA VAL A 33 0.38 2.17 -9.60
C VAL A 33 -0.44 0.93 -9.25
N GLY A 34 -1.16 0.99 -8.14
CA GLY A 34 -2.12 -0.02 -7.74
C GLY A 34 -3.20 0.61 -6.87
N ARG A 35 -4.36 -0.01 -6.87
CA ARG A 35 -5.49 0.38 -6.02
C ARG A 35 -6.21 -0.87 -5.55
N ASN A 36 -7.03 -0.72 -4.53
CA ASN A 36 -7.82 -1.85 -4.05
C ASN A 36 -8.78 -2.31 -5.15
N GLU A 37 -8.74 -3.60 -5.48
CA GLU A 37 -9.56 -4.24 -6.51
C GLU A 37 -10.20 -5.53 -6.00
N ARG A 38 -10.33 -5.68 -4.67
CA ARG A 38 -10.91 -6.86 -4.02
C ARG A 38 -12.31 -7.19 -4.54
N GLU A 39 -13.19 -6.19 -4.58
CA GLU A 39 -14.57 -6.34 -5.05
C GLU A 39 -14.61 -6.48 -6.58
N HIS A 40 -13.82 -5.67 -7.27
CA HIS A 40 -13.80 -5.63 -8.73
C HIS A 40 -13.27 -6.93 -9.35
N ALA A 41 -12.19 -7.47 -8.81
CA ALA A 41 -11.52 -8.66 -9.30
C ALA A 41 -12.00 -9.95 -8.62
N HIS A 42 -12.88 -9.85 -7.61
CA HIS A 42 -13.27 -10.97 -6.74
C HIS A 42 -12.06 -11.72 -6.15
N ASP A 43 -11.00 -10.97 -5.84
CA ASP A 43 -9.72 -11.50 -5.37
C ASP A 43 -9.44 -10.99 -3.95
N PRO A 44 -9.43 -11.86 -2.92
CA PRO A 44 -9.20 -11.44 -1.54
C PRO A 44 -7.78 -10.87 -1.31
N THR A 45 -6.85 -11.06 -2.25
CA THR A 45 -5.47 -10.58 -2.19
C THR A 45 -5.23 -9.32 -3.02
N ALA A 46 -6.22 -8.83 -3.79
CA ALA A 46 -6.11 -7.64 -4.64
C ALA A 46 -6.14 -6.32 -3.85
N HIS A 47 -5.26 -6.23 -2.87
CA HIS A 47 -4.95 -5.00 -2.16
C HIS A 47 -4.06 -4.10 -3.00
N ALA A 48 -4.16 -2.78 -2.78
CA ALA A 48 -3.42 -1.80 -3.57
C ALA A 48 -1.91 -2.08 -3.65
N GLU A 49 -1.29 -2.51 -2.55
CA GLU A 49 0.14 -2.83 -2.48
C GLU A 49 0.48 -4.06 -3.32
N ILE A 50 -0.35 -5.11 -3.26
CA ILE A 50 -0.16 -6.34 -4.05
C ILE A 50 -0.32 -6.05 -5.54
N VAL A 51 -1.35 -5.27 -5.91
CA VAL A 51 -1.57 -4.85 -7.29
C VAL A 51 -0.37 -4.05 -7.81
N ALA A 52 0.12 -3.08 -7.03
CA ALA A 52 1.28 -2.26 -7.40
C ALA A 52 2.57 -3.10 -7.53
N LEU A 53 2.82 -4.04 -6.60
CA LEU A 53 3.99 -4.93 -6.64
C LEU A 53 3.97 -5.81 -7.90
N ARG A 54 2.82 -6.41 -8.23
CA ARG A 54 2.65 -7.22 -9.44
C ARG A 54 2.88 -6.39 -10.70
N ALA A 55 2.34 -5.17 -10.75
CA ALA A 55 2.53 -4.26 -11.88
C ALA A 55 4.01 -3.84 -12.02
N ALA A 56 4.71 -3.52 -10.93
CA ALA A 56 6.13 -3.19 -10.96
C ALA A 56 7.00 -4.36 -11.41
N ALA A 57 6.67 -5.58 -10.97
CA ALA A 57 7.37 -6.79 -11.40
C ALA A 57 7.17 -7.05 -12.90
N ALA A 58 5.97 -6.81 -13.44
CA ALA A 58 5.70 -6.90 -14.86
C ALA A 58 6.48 -5.85 -15.68
N VAL A 59 6.56 -4.61 -15.21
CA VAL A 59 7.32 -3.53 -15.86
C VAL A 59 8.82 -3.81 -15.89
N THR A 60 9.37 -4.32 -14.79
CA THR A 60 10.81 -4.60 -14.66
C THR A 60 11.23 -5.96 -15.22
N GLY A 61 10.26 -6.87 -15.45
CA GLY A 61 10.52 -8.26 -15.78
C GLY A 61 11.15 -9.05 -14.62
N GLN A 62 11.06 -8.56 -13.39
CA GLN A 62 11.75 -9.14 -12.23
C GLN A 62 10.83 -9.18 -11.00
N TRP A 63 10.91 -10.26 -10.22
CA TRP A 63 10.23 -10.35 -8.92
C TRP A 63 10.91 -9.52 -7.83
N ASN A 64 12.22 -9.29 -7.98
CA ASN A 64 13.05 -8.58 -7.03
C ASN A 64 13.01 -7.08 -7.33
N LEU A 65 12.39 -6.31 -6.46
CA LEU A 65 12.21 -4.87 -6.56
C LEU A 65 13.15 -4.12 -5.60
N THR A 66 14.36 -4.66 -5.38
CA THR A 66 15.39 -4.03 -4.54
C THR A 66 15.61 -2.58 -4.95
N GLY A 67 15.69 -1.70 -3.95
CA GLY A 67 15.96 -0.27 -4.15
C GLY A 67 14.71 0.58 -4.41
N THR A 68 13.56 -0.04 -4.70
CA THR A 68 12.29 0.67 -4.89
C THR A 68 11.68 1.15 -3.58
N SER A 69 10.79 2.15 -3.68
CA SER A 69 9.97 2.64 -2.59
C SER A 69 8.50 2.45 -2.90
N LEU A 70 7.72 1.93 -1.96
CA LEU A 70 6.28 1.81 -2.05
C LEU A 70 5.61 2.89 -1.21
N TYR A 71 4.72 3.66 -1.83
CA TYR A 71 3.85 4.62 -1.14
C TYR A 71 2.44 4.08 -1.11
N VAL A 72 1.77 4.07 0.04
CA VAL A 72 0.37 3.61 0.17
C VAL A 72 -0.44 4.53 1.07
N THR A 73 -1.72 4.76 0.76
CA THR A 73 -2.53 5.72 1.51
C THR A 73 -2.84 5.28 2.95
N VAL A 74 -2.91 3.97 3.20
CA VAL A 74 -3.22 3.37 4.49
C VAL A 74 -2.10 2.42 4.90
N GLU A 75 -1.79 2.34 6.20
CA GLU A 75 -0.83 1.38 6.75
C GLU A 75 -1.15 -0.07 6.29
N PRO A 76 -0.15 -0.81 5.78
CA PRO A 76 -0.39 -2.13 5.20
C PRO A 76 -0.76 -3.17 6.25
N CYS A 77 -1.59 -4.14 5.86
CA CYS A 77 -1.89 -5.33 6.67
C CYS A 77 -0.71 -6.34 6.63
N ALA A 78 -0.80 -7.42 7.42
CA ALA A 78 0.26 -8.44 7.49
C ALA A 78 0.59 -9.09 6.14
N MET A 79 -0.42 -9.31 5.29
CA MET A 79 -0.21 -9.84 3.94
C MET A 79 0.66 -8.90 3.09
N CYS A 80 0.27 -7.63 3.01
CA CYS A 80 1.00 -6.63 2.23
C CYS A 80 2.39 -6.37 2.81
N ALA A 81 2.52 -6.30 4.14
CA ALA A 81 3.80 -6.18 4.82
C ALA A 81 4.74 -7.36 4.49
N GLY A 82 4.23 -8.59 4.56
CA GLY A 82 4.99 -9.78 4.13
C GLY A 82 5.39 -9.73 2.65
N ALA A 83 4.49 -9.27 1.77
CA ALA A 83 4.78 -9.13 0.35
C ALA A 83 5.89 -8.10 0.06
N LEU A 84 5.93 -6.97 0.78
CA LEU A 84 7.01 -5.99 0.69
C LEU A 84 8.38 -6.61 1.01
N VAL A 85 8.44 -7.42 2.07
CA VAL A 85 9.65 -8.15 2.47
C VAL A 85 10.08 -9.12 1.37
N GLN A 86 9.14 -9.92 0.83
CA GLN A 86 9.43 -10.87 -0.25
C GLN A 86 9.91 -10.18 -1.53
N ALA A 87 9.30 -9.05 -1.89
CA ALA A 87 9.67 -8.26 -3.06
C ALA A 87 10.95 -7.43 -2.88
N ARG A 88 11.56 -7.43 -1.70
CA ARG A 88 12.77 -6.66 -1.36
C ARG A 88 12.61 -5.15 -1.49
N VAL A 89 11.40 -4.64 -1.29
CA VAL A 89 11.16 -3.18 -1.28
C VAL A 89 12.03 -2.55 -0.20
N ARG A 90 12.70 -1.44 -0.52
CA ARG A 90 13.63 -0.79 0.39
C ARG A 90 12.91 0.07 1.42
N THR A 91 11.94 0.86 0.95
CA THR A 91 11.25 1.84 1.79
C THR A 91 9.73 1.73 1.60
N LEU A 92 9.00 1.65 2.70
CA LEU A 92 7.56 1.83 2.77
C LEU A 92 7.26 3.24 3.27
N VAL A 93 6.39 3.95 2.56
CA VAL A 93 5.83 5.24 2.99
C VAL A 93 4.32 5.10 3.06
N TYR A 94 3.70 5.32 4.22
CA TYR A 94 2.24 5.26 4.33
C TYR A 94 1.61 6.56 4.83
N GLY A 95 0.33 6.74 4.49
CA GLY A 95 -0.49 7.86 4.93
C GLY A 95 -1.01 7.69 6.34
N CYS A 96 -2.29 7.31 6.49
CA CYS A 96 -2.90 7.12 7.80
C CYS A 96 -2.64 5.71 8.36
N ARG A 97 -2.65 5.60 9.69
CA ARG A 97 -2.55 4.31 10.41
C ARG A 97 -3.82 3.48 10.25
N GLU A 98 -3.67 2.16 10.36
CA GLU A 98 -4.78 1.20 10.39
C GLU A 98 -4.81 0.49 11.75
N PRO A 99 -5.59 1.00 12.73
CA PRO A 99 -5.56 0.49 14.09
C PRO A 99 -6.12 -0.93 14.25
N LYS A 100 -6.85 -1.46 13.27
CA LYS A 100 -7.51 -2.78 13.36
C LYS A 100 -6.75 -3.91 12.68
N SER A 101 -5.83 -3.61 11.77
CA SER A 101 -5.12 -4.64 10.98
C SER A 101 -3.72 -4.24 10.53
N GLY A 102 -3.26 -3.02 10.84
CA GLY A 102 -1.96 -2.49 10.44
C GLY A 102 -0.80 -3.29 11.01
N ALA A 103 0.15 -3.64 10.14
CA ALA A 103 1.30 -4.48 10.44
C ALA A 103 2.66 -3.75 10.31
N ALA A 104 2.63 -2.42 10.27
CA ALA A 104 3.81 -1.55 10.21
C ALA A 104 3.83 -0.55 11.39
N GLY A 105 3.39 -1.02 12.57
CA GLY A 105 3.45 -0.32 13.83
C GLY A 105 2.12 -0.10 14.56
N SER A 106 0.97 -0.54 14.04
CA SER A 106 -0.31 -0.45 14.76
C SER A 106 -0.61 -1.69 15.61
N LEU A 107 -0.89 -2.84 14.99
CA LEU A 107 -1.09 -4.12 15.72
C LEU A 107 0.19 -4.96 15.75
N TRP A 108 0.87 -5.00 14.61
CA TRP A 108 2.15 -5.66 14.46
C TRP A 108 3.15 -4.69 13.89
N ASP A 109 4.43 -4.97 14.11
CA ASP A 109 5.52 -4.29 13.42
C ASP A 109 6.38 -5.34 12.70
N LEU A 110 5.80 -5.92 11.64
CA LEU A 110 6.39 -7.05 10.93
C LEU A 110 7.63 -6.62 10.15
N LEU A 111 7.67 -5.37 9.69
CA LEU A 111 8.73 -4.83 8.84
C LEU A 111 10.02 -4.48 9.60
N THR A 112 9.96 -4.37 10.92
CA THR A 112 11.12 -4.10 11.78
C THR A 112 11.54 -5.30 12.65
N ASP A 113 10.77 -6.41 12.63
CA ASP A 113 11.07 -7.61 13.42
C ASP A 113 12.47 -8.14 13.08
N PRO A 114 13.36 -8.32 14.07
CA PRO A 114 14.76 -8.69 13.82
C PRO A 114 14.95 -10.06 13.17
N ARG A 115 13.93 -10.92 13.17
CA ARG A 115 13.96 -12.26 12.58
C ARG A 115 13.68 -12.26 11.08
N ILE A 116 13.20 -11.15 10.51
CA ILE A 116 12.96 -11.06 9.07
C ILE A 116 14.30 -10.93 8.33
N HIS A 117 14.34 -11.52 7.13
CA HIS A 117 15.56 -11.62 6.32
C HIS A 117 15.77 -10.41 5.38
N HIS A 118 14.83 -9.45 5.36
CA HIS A 118 14.91 -8.20 4.62
C HIS A 118 14.25 -7.09 5.42
N ARG A 119 14.99 -6.03 5.76
CA ARG A 119 14.48 -4.90 6.53
C ARG A 119 13.96 -3.82 5.59
N VAL A 120 12.74 -3.38 5.86
CA VAL A 120 12.10 -2.28 5.12
C VAL A 120 12.14 -1.04 6.01
N GLU A 121 12.63 0.08 5.47
CA GLU A 121 12.52 1.37 6.13
C GLU A 121 11.06 1.83 6.11
N VAL A 122 10.50 2.23 7.25
CA VAL A 122 9.09 2.60 7.37
C VAL A 122 8.93 4.07 7.72
N ILE A 123 8.20 4.80 6.88
CA ILE A 123 7.88 6.22 7.06
C ILE A 123 6.35 6.37 7.07
N GLY A 124 5.77 6.59 8.25
CA GLY A 124 4.33 6.79 8.41
C GLY A 124 3.93 8.27 8.46
N GLY A 125 2.65 8.55 8.18
CA GLY A 125 2.04 9.87 8.44
C GLY A 125 2.01 10.83 7.25
N VAL A 126 2.44 10.42 6.05
CA VAL A 126 2.56 11.32 4.90
C VAL A 126 1.17 11.59 4.29
N LEU A 127 0.68 12.83 4.39
CA LEU A 127 -0.69 13.21 4.00
C LEU A 127 -1.76 12.35 4.72
N ALA A 128 -1.52 12.02 5.99
CA ALA A 128 -2.39 11.13 6.76
C ALA A 128 -3.84 11.62 6.86
N ASP A 129 -4.07 12.92 7.04
CA ASP A 129 -5.42 13.48 7.15
C ASP A 129 -6.22 13.34 5.85
N GLU A 130 -5.56 13.53 4.70
CA GLU A 130 -6.17 13.34 3.38
C GLU A 130 -6.55 11.86 3.19
N ALA A 131 -5.65 10.93 3.50
CA ALA A 131 -5.92 9.49 3.40
C ALA A 131 -7.03 9.02 4.35
N ALA A 132 -7.01 9.48 5.61
CA ALA A 132 -8.02 9.14 6.60
C ALA A 132 -9.40 9.69 6.21
N THR A 133 -9.45 10.84 5.54
CA THR A 133 -10.70 11.44 5.07
C THR A 133 -11.38 10.55 4.02
N LEU A 134 -10.64 10.06 3.02
CA LEU A 134 -11.18 9.12 2.02
C LEU A 134 -11.80 7.87 2.67
N MET A 135 -11.09 7.26 3.63
CA MET A 135 -11.59 6.09 4.37
C MET A 135 -12.87 6.39 5.15
N ARG A 136 -12.90 7.53 5.88
CA ARG A 136 -14.07 7.94 6.67
C ARG A 136 -15.29 8.18 5.79
N GLU A 137 -15.14 8.91 4.69
CA GLU A 137 -16.23 9.25 3.77
C GLU A 137 -16.81 7.98 3.12
N PHE A 138 -15.95 7.09 2.64
CA PHE A 138 -16.36 5.83 2.03
C PHE A 138 -17.21 4.95 2.96
N PHE A 139 -16.79 4.77 4.21
CA PHE A 139 -17.55 3.97 5.17
C PHE A 139 -18.78 4.71 5.72
N ALA A 140 -18.76 6.05 5.78
CA ALA A 140 -19.94 6.82 6.17
C ALA A 140 -21.09 6.65 5.17
N ALA A 141 -20.78 6.61 3.87
CA ALA A 141 -21.76 6.37 2.82
C ALA A 141 -22.42 4.99 2.88
N ARG A 142 -21.74 3.96 3.41
CA ARG A 142 -22.20 2.56 3.48
C ARG A 142 -22.89 2.15 4.78
N ARG A 143 -22.87 3.02 5.80
CA ARG A 143 -23.61 2.79 7.06
C ARG A 143 -25.08 3.22 6.97
N ARG A 144 -25.50 3.75 5.83
CA ARG A 144 -26.88 4.12 5.50
C ARG A 144 -27.52 3.01 4.71
#